data_AF-A0A0G1VJP7-F1
#
_entry.id   AF-A0A0G1VJP7-F1
#
_cell.length_a   1.000
_cell.length_b   1.000
_cell.length_c   1.000
_cell.angle_alpha   90.00
_cell.angle_beta   90.00
_cell.angle_gamma   90.00
#
_symmetry.space_group_name_H-M   'P 1'
#
loop_
_entity.id
_entity.type
_entity.pdbx_description
1 polymer ?
#
loop_
_entity_poly.entity_id
_entity_poly.type
_entity_poly.pdbx_seq_one_letter_code
_entity_poly.pdbx_strand_id
1 'polypeptide(L)'
;MRIEVDYSPKSDKKEYFISVSLNDKESISFDHTYKGKRVTKQVLIEDISHEDAMEKYGPMTAEWETLIIEDSKYIGKYPVKWIDRDKFDTVNGETWETVWEKPISEEADEKLWHYARLISDNYENLNDYADEMKDFEKFVADELEKCK
;
A
#
# COMPACT_ATOMS: atom_id res chain seq x y z
N MET A 1 9.28 -6.96 -8.76
CA MET A 1 8.02 -7.10 -7.97
C MET A 1 7.31 -5.76 -8.02
N ARG A 2 5.98 -5.70 -8.20
CA ARG A 2 5.24 -4.43 -8.19
C ARG A 2 4.82 -4.10 -6.76
N ILE A 3 5.27 -2.95 -6.27
CA ILE A 3 5.00 -2.44 -4.92
C ILE A 3 4.28 -1.10 -5.07
N GLU A 4 3.17 -0.97 -4.37
CA GLU A 4 2.39 0.25 -4.28
C GLU A 4 2.67 0.92 -2.94
N VAL A 5 2.98 2.21 -2.96
CA VAL A 5 3.31 2.98 -1.76
C VAL A 5 2.45 4.24 -1.76
N ASP A 6 1.63 4.40 -0.73
CA ASP A 6 0.80 5.59 -0.60
C ASP A 6 1.67 6.84 -0.43
N TYR A 7 1.37 7.87 -1.21
CA TYR A 7 2.09 9.12 -1.21
C TYR A 7 1.76 9.92 0.05
N SER A 8 2.74 10.02 0.95
CA SER A 8 2.62 10.78 2.20
C SER A 8 3.87 11.64 2.43
N PRO A 9 4.08 12.68 1.60
CA PRO A 9 5.25 13.55 1.73
C PRO A 9 5.15 14.36 3.02
N LYS A 10 6.27 14.56 3.72
CA LYS A 10 6.36 15.52 4.84
C LYS A 10 5.33 15.32 5.99
N SER A 11 4.76 14.13 6.15
CA SER A 11 3.96 13.80 7.34
C SER A 11 4.85 13.65 8.58
N ASP A 12 4.65 14.51 9.58
CA ASP A 12 5.30 14.36 10.90
C ASP A 12 4.76 13.15 11.67
N LYS A 13 3.68 12.52 11.17
CA LYS A 13 3.12 11.30 11.73
C LYS A 13 3.82 10.10 11.13
N LYS A 14 4.01 9.08 11.97
CA LYS A 14 4.49 7.77 11.53
C LYS A 14 3.35 7.04 10.83
N GLU A 15 3.13 7.37 9.56
CA GLU A 15 2.06 6.78 8.74
C GLU A 15 2.61 6.31 7.40
N TYR A 16 2.19 5.13 6.96
CA TYR A 16 2.45 4.59 5.61
C TYR A 16 1.45 3.48 5.28
N PHE A 17 1.29 3.22 3.99
CA PHE A 17 0.62 2.04 3.47
C PHE A 17 1.43 1.54 2.27
N ILE A 18 1.86 0.27 2.32
CA ILE A 18 2.65 -0.38 1.29
C ILE A 18 1.94 -1.66 0.90
N SER A 19 1.56 -1.81 -0.36
CA SER A 19 0.83 -2.98 -0.86
C SER A 19 1.63 -3.72 -1.93
N VAL A 20 1.53 -5.05 -1.91
CA VAL A 20 2.10 -5.92 -2.94
C VAL A 20 1.04 -6.91 -3.42
N SER A 21 0.77 -6.87 -4.71
CA SER A 21 -0.08 -7.86 -5.38
C SER A 21 0.64 -9.21 -5.44
N LEU A 22 0.02 -10.26 -4.90
CA LEU A 22 0.48 -11.64 -5.03
C LEU A 22 0.01 -12.27 -6.35
N ASN A 23 -1.19 -11.88 -6.77
CA ASN A 23 -1.83 -12.22 -8.04
C ASN A 23 -3.01 -11.26 -8.27
N ASP A 24 -3.77 -11.45 -9.35
CA ASP A 24 -4.92 -10.61 -9.73
C ASP A 24 -6.07 -10.58 -8.70
N LYS A 25 -6.01 -11.40 -7.64
CA LYS A 25 -7.06 -11.50 -6.63
C LYS A 25 -6.58 -11.44 -5.20
N GLU A 26 -5.28 -11.40 -4.95
CA GLU A 26 -4.74 -11.42 -3.59
C GLU A 26 -3.61 -10.39 -3.46
N SER A 27 -3.63 -9.66 -2.35
CA SER A 27 -2.59 -8.72 -1.98
C SER A 27 -2.16 -8.93 -0.53
N ILE A 28 -0.93 -8.52 -0.24
CA ILE A 28 -0.48 -8.31 1.14
C ILE A 28 -0.11 -6.83 1.28
N SER A 29 -0.59 -6.21 2.34
CA SER A 29 -0.29 -4.83 2.66
C SER A 29 0.34 -4.72 4.04
N PHE A 30 1.30 -3.81 4.16
CA PHE A 30 1.93 -3.40 5.40
C PHE A 30 1.47 -1.97 5.66
N ASP A 31 0.81 -1.75 6.80
CA ASP A 31 0.26 -0.43 7.10
C ASP A 31 0.57 0.03 8.52
N HIS A 32 0.83 1.32 8.66
CA HIS A 32 0.81 2.06 9.90
C HIS A 32 -0.14 3.23 9.68
N THR A 33 -1.36 3.10 10.20
CA THR A 33 -2.46 4.04 9.99
C THR A 33 -3.14 4.38 11.31
N TYR A 34 -4.21 5.17 11.27
CA TYR A 34 -5.05 5.39 12.45
C TYR A 34 -5.65 4.08 13.02
N LYS A 35 -5.73 3.02 12.21
CA LYS A 35 -6.19 1.69 12.63
C LYS A 35 -5.07 0.88 13.32
N GLY A 36 -3.87 1.44 13.51
CA GLY A 36 -2.71 0.79 14.12
C GLY A 36 -1.65 0.36 13.10
N LYS A 37 -0.74 -0.51 13.51
CA LYS A 37 0.31 -1.07 12.64
C LYS A 37 0.16 -2.57 12.47
N ARG A 38 0.07 -3.05 11.24
CA ARG A 38 -0.21 -4.45 10.94
C ARG A 38 0.24 -4.84 9.54
N VAL A 39 0.18 -6.14 9.30
CA VAL A 39 0.20 -6.74 7.97
C VAL A 39 -1.17 -7.33 7.70
N THR A 40 -1.76 -7.02 6.56
CA THR A 40 -3.06 -7.57 6.12
C THR A 40 -2.86 -8.41 4.87
N LYS A 41 -3.68 -9.45 4.71
CA LYS A 41 -3.92 -10.05 3.39
C LYS A 41 -5.34 -9.74 2.99
N GLN A 42 -5.49 -9.29 1.76
CA GLN A 42 -6.78 -8.99 1.20
C GLN A 42 -7.05 -9.85 -0.03
N VAL A 43 -8.32 -10.14 -0.27
CA VAL A 43 -8.79 -10.86 -1.46
C VAL A 43 -9.81 -10.03 -2.21
N LEU A 44 -9.69 -9.97 -3.54
CA LEU A 44 -10.64 -9.28 -4.39
C LEU A 44 -11.94 -10.08 -4.45
N ILE A 45 -13.03 -9.46 -4.03
CA ILE A 45 -14.36 -10.10 -4.00
C ILE A 45 -15.34 -9.51 -5.02
N GLU A 46 -15.08 -8.29 -5.50
CA GLU A 46 -15.91 -7.61 -6.48
C GLU A 46 -15.09 -6.57 -7.25
N ASP A 47 -15.37 -6.43 -8.54
CA ASP A 47 -14.80 -5.41 -9.42
C ASP A 47 -15.95 -4.80 -10.23
N ILE A 48 -16.26 -3.54 -9.95
CA ILE A 48 -17.32 -2.74 -10.56
C ILE A 48 -16.78 -1.34 -10.85
N SER A 49 -17.54 -0.53 -11.60
CA SER A 49 -17.14 0.87 -11.78
C SER A 49 -17.11 1.62 -10.44
N HIS A 50 -16.26 2.64 -10.34
CA HIS A 50 -16.22 3.48 -9.13
C HIS A 50 -17.56 4.19 -8.89
N GLU A 51 -18.25 4.59 -9.95
CA GLU A 51 -19.59 5.19 -9.88
C GLU A 51 -20.62 4.20 -9.28
N ASP A 52 -20.61 2.95 -9.73
CA ASP A 52 -21.49 1.91 -9.18
C ASP A 52 -21.14 1.60 -7.72
N ALA A 53 -19.84 1.60 -7.37
CA ALA A 53 -19.38 1.43 -6.01
C ALA A 53 -19.90 2.55 -5.08
N MET A 54 -19.84 3.81 -5.53
CA MET A 54 -20.36 4.94 -4.75
C MET A 54 -21.89 4.86 -4.55
N GLU A 55 -22.63 4.41 -5.58
CA GLU A 55 -24.08 4.21 -5.46
C GLU A 55 -24.42 3.08 -4.48
N LYS A 56 -23.67 1.97 -4.53
CA LYS A 56 -23.93 0.77 -3.73
C LYS A 56 -23.46 0.91 -2.28
N TYR A 57 -22.32 1.54 -2.06
CA TYR A 57 -21.60 1.51 -0.79
C TYR A 57 -21.54 2.85 -0.07
N GLY A 58 -21.89 3.93 -0.75
CA GLY A 58 -21.88 5.29 -0.20
C GLY A 58 -20.69 6.11 -0.68
N PRO A 59 -20.52 7.33 -0.13
CA PRO A 59 -19.52 8.27 -0.61
C PRO A 59 -18.09 7.80 -0.32
N MET A 60 -17.16 8.30 -1.13
CA MET A 60 -15.72 8.18 -0.90
C MET A 60 -15.34 8.73 0.48
N THR A 61 -14.52 7.98 1.19
CA THR A 61 -14.04 8.31 2.54
C THR A 61 -12.73 9.09 2.49
N ALA A 62 -11.86 8.77 1.52
CA ALA A 62 -10.63 9.51 1.27
C ALA A 62 -10.11 9.32 -0.17
N GLU A 63 -9.22 10.23 -0.57
CA GLU A 63 -8.54 10.23 -1.85
C GLU A 63 -7.07 10.62 -1.65
N TRP A 64 -6.16 9.93 -2.34
CA TRP A 64 -4.73 10.20 -2.31
C TRP A 64 -4.06 9.70 -3.59
N GLU A 65 -2.74 9.88 -3.70
CA GLU A 65 -1.94 9.33 -4.80
C GLU A 65 -1.16 8.11 -4.30
N THR A 66 -1.05 7.08 -5.12
CA THR A 66 -0.20 5.91 -4.84
C THR A 66 0.93 5.87 -5.85
N LEU A 67 2.15 5.73 -5.35
CA LEU A 67 3.38 5.59 -6.13
C LEU A 67 3.63 4.12 -6.45
N ILE A 68 4.05 3.84 -7.67
CA ILE A 68 4.32 2.48 -8.13
C ILE A 68 5.83 2.30 -8.27
N ILE A 69 6.35 1.33 -7.52
CA ILE A 69 7.74 0.87 -7.58
C ILE A 69 7.77 -0.51 -8.25
N GLU A 70 8.57 -0.66 -9.29
CA GLU A 70 8.79 -1.93 -9.98
C GLU A 70 10.24 -2.02 -10.45
N ASP A 71 10.87 -3.17 -10.24
CA ASP A 71 12.29 -3.41 -10.53
C ASP A 71 13.20 -2.32 -9.94
N SER A 72 12.96 -2.03 -8.66
CA SER A 72 13.66 -1.02 -7.86
C SER A 72 13.59 0.41 -8.45
N LYS A 73 12.56 0.72 -9.25
CA LYS A 73 12.38 2.02 -9.90
C LYS A 73 10.97 2.54 -9.74
N TYR A 74 10.83 3.85 -9.66
CA TYR A 74 9.55 4.52 -9.82
C TYR A 74 9.08 4.44 -11.28
N ILE A 75 7.89 3.90 -11.51
CA ILE A 75 7.32 3.74 -12.86
C ILE A 75 6.08 4.60 -13.11
N GLY A 76 5.48 5.17 -12.06
CA GLY A 76 4.32 6.04 -12.18
C GLY A 76 3.53 6.16 -10.89
N LYS A 77 2.46 6.94 -10.94
CA LYS A 77 1.51 7.11 -9.84
C LYS A 77 0.08 7.16 -10.37
N TYR A 78 -0.87 6.87 -9.51
CA TYR A 78 -2.30 6.98 -9.84
C TYR A 78 -3.10 7.45 -8.63
N PRO A 79 -4.25 8.12 -8.86
CA PRO A 79 -5.15 8.49 -7.79
C PRO A 79 -5.88 7.26 -7.25
N VAL A 80 -5.95 7.16 -5.94
CA VAL A 80 -6.77 6.19 -5.21
C VAL A 80 -8.00 6.90 -4.68
N LYS A 81 -9.17 6.34 -4.99
CA LYS A 81 -10.46 6.71 -4.39
C LYS A 81 -10.94 5.57 -3.52
N TRP A 82 -11.06 5.83 -2.22
CA TRP A 82 -11.31 4.79 -1.22
C TRP A 82 -12.64 4.96 -0.51
N ILE A 83 -13.36 3.85 -0.34
CA ILE A 83 -14.53 3.72 0.52
C ILE A 83 -14.17 2.72 1.64
N ASP A 84 -13.98 3.22 2.87
CA ASP A 84 -13.70 2.40 4.07
C ASP A 84 -15.00 1.75 4.56
N ARG A 85 -15.03 0.43 4.58
CA ARG A 85 -16.12 -0.37 5.15
C ARG A 85 -15.58 -1.41 6.12
N ASP A 86 -14.61 -0.99 6.93
CA ASP A 86 -13.98 -1.77 8.00
C ASP A 86 -13.16 -2.95 7.47
N LYS A 87 -13.77 -4.14 7.37
CA LYS A 87 -13.13 -5.33 6.78
C LYS A 87 -13.11 -5.33 5.26
N PHE A 88 -13.89 -4.44 4.64
CA PHE A 88 -13.99 -4.30 3.20
C PHE A 88 -13.47 -2.93 2.80
N ASP A 89 -12.51 -2.91 1.89
CA ASP A 89 -11.97 -1.69 1.31
C ASP A 89 -12.35 -1.65 -0.16
N THR A 90 -13.07 -0.60 -0.58
CA THR A 90 -13.33 -0.40 -2.02
C THR A 90 -12.38 0.65 -2.57
N VAL A 91 -11.47 0.25 -3.44
CA VAL A 91 -10.42 1.08 -4.04
C VAL A 91 -10.66 1.15 -5.54
N ASN A 92 -10.98 2.34 -6.06
CA ASN A 92 -11.21 2.56 -7.50
C ASN A 92 -12.25 1.63 -8.16
N GLY A 93 -13.20 1.09 -7.37
CA GLY A 93 -14.24 0.16 -7.83
C GLY A 93 -14.00 -1.31 -7.46
N GLU A 94 -12.77 -1.66 -7.10
CA GLU A 94 -12.40 -2.99 -6.62
C GLU A 94 -12.68 -3.10 -5.12
N THR A 95 -13.47 -4.09 -4.70
CA THR A 95 -13.71 -4.38 -3.28
C THR A 95 -12.83 -5.53 -2.81
N TRP A 96 -12.01 -5.23 -1.81
CA TRP A 96 -11.04 -6.11 -1.18
C TRP A 96 -11.49 -6.47 0.23
N GLU A 97 -11.57 -7.77 0.54
CA GLU A 97 -11.88 -8.28 1.88
C GLU A 97 -10.60 -8.64 2.62
N THR A 98 -10.41 -8.10 3.83
CA THR A 98 -9.32 -8.51 4.72
C THR A 98 -9.61 -9.89 5.31
N VAL A 99 -8.89 -10.91 4.84
CA VAL A 99 -9.09 -12.31 5.25
C VAL A 99 -8.20 -12.73 6.42
N TRP A 100 -7.08 -12.04 6.63
CA TRP A 100 -6.26 -12.20 7.84
C TRP A 100 -5.44 -10.94 8.12
N GLU A 101 -5.03 -10.79 9.38
CA GLU A 101 -4.12 -9.75 9.84
C GLU A 101 -3.16 -10.27 10.91
N LYS A 102 -1.96 -9.69 11.00
CA LYS A 102 -1.03 -9.86 12.13
C LYS A 102 -0.36 -8.55 12.52
N PRO A 103 0.16 -8.45 13.74
CA PRO A 103 1.06 -7.36 14.10
C PRO A 103 2.32 -7.38 13.22
N ILE A 104 2.82 -6.18 12.92
CA ILE A 104 4.15 -5.97 12.36
C ILE A 104 5.19 -5.79 13.48
N SER A 105 6.41 -6.28 13.28
CA SER A 105 7.49 -6.07 14.24
C SER A 105 7.93 -4.60 14.27
N GLU A 106 8.45 -4.13 15.40
CA GLU A 106 8.97 -2.75 15.52
C GLU A 106 10.06 -2.46 14.49
N GLU A 107 10.98 -3.41 14.28
CA GLU A 107 12.07 -3.25 13.30
C GLU A 107 11.53 -3.10 11.87
N ALA A 108 10.54 -3.93 11.49
CA ALA A 108 9.95 -3.84 10.16
C ALA A 108 9.14 -2.55 9.99
N ASP A 109 8.38 -2.16 11.02
CA ASP A 109 7.62 -0.90 11.03
C ASP A 109 8.51 0.33 10.85
N GLU A 110 9.66 0.38 11.54
CA GLU A 110 10.63 1.46 11.39
C GLU A 110 11.26 1.50 10.00
N LYS A 111 11.66 0.35 9.44
CA LYS A 111 12.25 0.26 8.10
C LYS A 111 11.26 0.63 7.00
N LEU A 112 10.04 0.11 7.06
CA LEU A 112 9.01 0.42 6.07
C LEU A 112 8.62 1.89 6.11
N TRP A 113 8.49 2.47 7.30
CA TRP A 113 8.26 3.91 7.43
C TRP A 113 9.40 4.74 6.83
N HIS A 114 10.67 4.35 7.10
CA HIS A 114 11.83 5.02 6.51
C HIS A 114 11.78 4.99 4.97
N TYR A 115 11.55 3.82 4.38
CA TYR A 115 11.46 3.69 2.91
C TYR A 115 10.24 4.41 2.33
N ALA A 116 9.07 4.33 2.97
CA ALA A 116 7.88 5.05 2.53
C ALA A 116 8.12 6.57 2.50
N ARG A 117 8.87 7.10 3.48
CA ARG A 117 9.30 8.50 3.52
C ARG A 117 10.32 8.83 2.44
N LEU A 118 11.37 8.02 2.29
CA LEU A 118 12.37 8.17 1.24
C LEU A 118 11.69 8.23 -0.14
N ILE A 119 10.77 7.30 -0.41
CA ILE A 119 10.01 7.19 -1.65
C ILE A 119 9.11 8.42 -1.83
N SER A 120 8.27 8.74 -0.86
CA SER A 120 7.34 9.87 -0.96
C SER A 120 8.07 11.21 -1.12
N ASP A 121 9.17 11.43 -0.40
CA ASP A 121 9.89 12.70 -0.45
C ASP A 121 10.74 12.85 -1.73
N ASN A 122 11.11 11.76 -2.40
CA ASN A 122 12.07 11.77 -3.51
C ASN A 122 11.57 11.07 -4.79
N TYR A 123 10.29 10.74 -4.93
CA TYR A 123 9.77 9.89 -6.01
C TYR A 123 10.22 10.31 -7.44
N GLU A 124 10.35 11.62 -7.69
CA GLU A 124 10.80 12.17 -8.98
C GLU A 124 12.29 11.94 -9.27
N ASN A 125 13.09 11.67 -8.23
CA ASN A 125 14.54 11.52 -8.29
C ASN A 125 15.00 10.18 -7.70
N LEU A 126 14.13 9.15 -7.60
CA LEU A 126 14.50 7.87 -6.98
C LEU A 126 15.64 7.12 -7.68
N ASN A 127 15.97 7.49 -8.91
CA ASN A 127 17.16 6.98 -9.59
C ASN A 127 18.47 7.32 -8.85
N ASP A 128 18.50 8.40 -8.06
CA ASP A 128 19.65 8.79 -7.24
C ASP A 128 19.80 7.91 -5.97
N TYR A 129 18.77 7.12 -5.66
CA TYR A 129 18.67 6.24 -4.49
C TYR A 129 18.60 4.76 -4.89
N ALA A 130 19.30 4.39 -5.97
CA ALA A 130 19.15 3.08 -6.60
C ALA A 130 19.49 1.90 -5.67
N ASP A 131 20.41 2.08 -4.72
CA ASP A 131 20.78 1.02 -3.78
C ASP A 131 19.75 0.91 -2.66
N GLU A 132 19.23 2.04 -2.16
CA GLU A 132 18.12 2.07 -1.20
C GLU A 132 16.85 1.44 -1.78
N MET A 133 16.57 1.64 -3.07
CA MET A 133 15.42 1.04 -3.73
C MET A 133 15.54 -0.48 -3.89
N LYS A 134 16.76 -1.00 -4.16
CA LYS A 134 17.01 -2.44 -4.16
C LYS A 134 16.86 -3.03 -2.77
N ASP A 135 17.41 -2.34 -1.76
CA ASP A 135 17.30 -2.77 -0.37
C ASP A 135 15.85 -2.77 0.10
N PHE A 136 15.06 -1.76 -0.31
CA PHE A 136 13.61 -1.71 -0.07
C PHE A 136 12.88 -2.90 -0.70
N GLU A 137 13.05 -3.13 -2.00
CA GLU A 137 12.37 -4.22 -2.71
C GLU A 137 12.73 -5.58 -2.12
N LYS A 138 14.01 -5.79 -1.79
CA LYS A 138 14.47 -7.00 -1.10
C LYS A 138 13.85 -7.12 0.28
N PHE A 139 13.83 -6.05 1.07
CA PHE A 139 13.26 -6.06 2.41
C PHE A 139 11.77 -6.43 2.40
N VAL A 140 11.00 -5.84 1.48
CA VAL A 140 9.59 -6.17 1.28
C VAL A 140 9.44 -7.64 0.88
N ALA A 141 10.26 -8.16 -0.03
CA ALA A 141 10.23 -9.57 -0.42
C ALA A 141 10.51 -10.52 0.76
N ASP A 142 11.51 -10.20 1.58
CA ASP A 142 11.86 -10.97 2.77
C ASP A 142 10.71 -10.96 3.82
N GLU A 143 10.02 -9.83 3.99
CA GLU A 143 8.84 -9.74 4.87
C GLU A 143 7.63 -10.51 4.31
N LEU A 144 7.43 -10.51 2.99
CA LEU A 144 6.36 -11.27 2.34
C LEU A 144 6.52 -12.77 2.53
N GLU A 145 7.75 -13.30 2.48
CA GLU A 145 8.00 -14.73 2.76
C GLU A 145 7.61 -15.14 4.18
N LYS A 146 7.60 -14.21 5.15
CA LYS A 146 7.13 -14.45 6.52
C LYS A 146 5.59 -14.45 6.63
N CYS A 147 4.89 -14.12 5.56
CA CYS A 147 3.43 -13.98 5.52
C CYS A 147 2.74 -15.08 4.69
N LYS A 148 3.52 -15.93 4.01
CA LYS A 148 3.06 -17.13 3.32
C LYS A 148 3.02 -18.31 4.28
#